data_AF-A0AA36CJE2-F1
#
_entry.id   AF-A0AA36CJE2-F1
#
_cell.length_a   1.000
_cell.length_b   1.000
_cell.length_c   1.000
_cell.angle_alpha   90.00
_cell.angle_beta   90.00
_cell.angle_gamma   90.00
#
_symmetry.space_group_name_H-M   'P 1'
#
loop_
_entity.id
_entity.type
_entity.pdbx_description
1 polymer ?
#
loop_
_entity_poly.entity_id
_entity_poly.type
_entity_poly.pdbx_seq_one_letter_code
_entity_poly.pdbx_strand_id
1 'polypeptide(L)'
;MLKTLLRPRITSNTARGLASLREKVGKIDPLDRFPVMNIRLQGHDFVPLEKYQAYVHKIAKKFQFPVVDSYAVAAQTSRATTFKPQSTIVDESIGLSQYERVVRVGPIPAPRLQLFLQMIRAHNPIGVT
;
A
#
# COMPACT_ATOMS: atom_id res chain seq x y z
N MET A 1 36.10 41.85 49.70
CA MET A 1 34.83 42.04 48.96
C MET A 1 34.97 41.41 47.58
N LEU A 2 34.43 40.20 47.40
CA LEU A 2 34.47 39.44 46.13
C LEU A 2 33.21 39.75 45.32
N LYS A 3 33.34 40.28 44.10
CA LYS A 3 32.22 40.47 43.17
C LYS A 3 32.03 39.20 42.34
N THR A 4 30.97 38.46 42.62
CA THR A 4 30.53 37.26 41.89
C THR A 4 29.94 37.65 40.55
N LEU A 5 30.56 37.20 39.46
CA LEU A 5 30.08 37.37 38.08
C LEU A 5 28.84 36.51 37.84
N LEU A 6 27.68 37.17 37.68
CA LEU A 6 26.42 36.58 37.25
C LEU A 6 26.54 36.05 35.82
N ARG A 7 26.34 34.73 35.64
CA ARG A 7 26.14 34.12 34.32
C ARG A 7 24.76 34.52 33.79
N PRO A 8 24.61 34.94 32.52
CA PRO A 8 23.31 35.30 31.98
C PRO A 8 22.41 34.05 31.89
N ARG A 9 21.22 34.16 32.50
CA ARG A 9 20.12 33.20 32.32
C ARG A 9 19.68 33.23 30.86
N ILE A 10 19.97 32.16 30.13
CA ILE A 10 19.43 31.91 28.79
C ILE A 10 17.90 31.89 28.92
N THR A 11 17.25 32.80 28.22
CA THR A 11 15.82 33.06 28.28
C THR A 11 15.04 31.92 27.65
N SER A 12 14.03 31.42 28.37
CA SER A 12 13.13 30.32 28.02
C SER A 12 12.10 30.66 26.93
N ASN A 13 12.42 31.56 26.00
CA ASN A 13 11.43 32.09 25.04
C ASN A 13 11.36 31.32 23.72
N THR A 14 12.34 30.47 23.41
CA THR A 14 12.42 29.73 22.14
C THR A 14 11.48 28.52 22.08
N ALA A 15 11.07 27.97 23.23
CA ALA A 15 10.19 26.80 23.28
C ALA A 15 8.74 27.10 22.85
N ARG A 16 8.27 28.34 23.02
CA ARG A 16 6.90 28.74 22.64
C ARG A 16 6.70 28.88 21.12
N GLY A 17 7.75 29.24 20.38
CA GLY A 17 7.67 29.37 18.92
C GLY A 17 7.61 28.04 18.16
N LEU A 18 8.19 26.97 18.72
CA LEU A 18 8.15 25.63 18.11
C LEU A 18 6.80 24.94 18.34
N ALA A 19 6.12 25.24 19.45
CA ALA A 19 4.79 24.71 19.73
C ALA A 19 3.73 25.23 18.73
N SER A 20 3.79 26.52 18.36
CA SER A 20 2.85 27.11 17.39
C SER A 20 3.11 26.67 15.95
N LEU A 21 4.34 26.29 15.59
CA LEU A 21 4.64 25.70 14.28
C LEU A 21 4.07 24.28 14.14
N ARG A 22 4.03 23.51 15.23
CA ARG A 22 3.37 22.18 15.26
C ARG A 22 1.86 22.31 15.11
N GLU A 23 1.25 23.35 15.67
CA GLU A 23 -0.18 23.63 15.57
C GLU A 23 -0.59 24.06 14.15
N LYS A 24 0.34 24.68 13.39
CA LYS A 24 0.15 25.03 11.97
C LYS A 24 0.21 23.82 11.02
N VAL A 25 0.64 22.64 11.48
CA VAL A 25 0.49 21.35 10.76
C VAL A 25 -0.93 20.81 11.02
N GLY A 26 -1.93 21.66 10.80
CA GLY A 26 -3.23 21.58 11.47
C GLY A 26 -4.44 21.60 10.54
N LYS A 27 -4.30 21.26 9.26
CA LYS A 27 -5.39 20.75 8.41
C LYS A 27 -4.77 20.34 7.08
N ILE A 28 -4.75 19.04 6.84
CA ILE A 28 -4.49 18.51 5.49
C ILE A 28 -5.79 18.72 4.74
N ASP A 29 -5.78 19.53 3.68
CA ASP A 29 -6.99 19.88 2.94
C ASP A 29 -7.65 18.60 2.37
N PRO A 30 -8.98 18.56 2.19
CA PRO A 30 -9.65 17.39 1.62
C PRO A 30 -9.09 16.97 0.25
N LEU A 31 -8.54 17.93 -0.51
CA LEU A 31 -7.86 17.67 -1.79
C LEU A 31 -6.56 16.87 -1.66
N ASP A 32 -5.91 16.89 -0.50
CA ASP A 32 -4.62 16.21 -0.27
C ASP A 32 -4.79 14.72 0.06
N ARG A 33 -6.04 14.24 0.17
CA ARG A 33 -6.36 12.85 0.45
C ARG A 33 -6.99 12.21 -0.77
N PHE A 34 -6.39 11.12 -1.23
CA PHE A 34 -7.02 10.28 -2.23
C PHE A 34 -8.27 9.61 -1.63
N PRO A 35 -9.31 9.37 -2.43
CA PRO A 35 -10.47 8.58 -2.00
C PRO A 35 -10.07 7.13 -1.73
N VAL A 36 -11.04 6.32 -1.33
CA VAL A 36 -10.83 4.87 -1.13
C VAL A 36 -10.25 4.26 -2.41
N MET A 37 -9.10 3.61 -2.29
CA MET A 37 -8.38 2.97 -3.38
C MET A 37 -8.46 1.45 -3.25
N ASN A 38 -8.69 0.78 -4.38
CA ASN A 38 -8.71 -0.67 -4.46
C ASN A 38 -7.38 -1.16 -5.03
N ILE A 39 -6.65 -1.96 -4.27
CA ILE A 39 -5.44 -2.65 -4.71
C ILE A 39 -5.89 -4.04 -5.15
N ARG A 40 -5.82 -4.31 -6.46
CA ARG A 40 -6.15 -5.61 -7.03
C ARG A 40 -4.86 -6.38 -7.21
N LEU A 41 -4.86 -7.61 -6.71
CA LEU A 41 -3.77 -8.55 -6.81
C LEU A 41 -4.28 -9.73 -7.64
N GLN A 42 -3.57 -10.08 -8.71
CA GLN A 42 -3.96 -11.18 -9.59
C GLN A 42 -2.83 -12.19 -9.70
N GLY A 43 -3.16 -13.47 -9.78
CA GLY A 43 -2.17 -14.52 -9.94
C GLY A 43 -2.81 -15.86 -10.32
N HIS A 44 -2.01 -16.73 -10.94
CA HIS A 44 -2.45 -18.08 -11.30
C HIS A 44 -2.30 -19.08 -10.15
N ASP A 45 -1.33 -18.84 -9.25
CA ASP A 45 -1.17 -19.63 -8.04
C ASP A 45 -1.81 -18.91 -6.84
N PHE A 46 -2.69 -19.63 -6.16
CA PHE A 46 -3.44 -19.15 -5.01
C PHE A 46 -2.56 -18.90 -3.79
N VAL A 47 -1.57 -19.76 -3.54
CA VAL A 47 -0.77 -19.73 -2.30
C VAL A 47 0.08 -18.45 -2.16
N PRO A 48 0.88 -18.04 -3.16
CA PRO A 48 1.64 -16.80 -3.08
C PRO A 48 0.71 -15.57 -3.06
N LEU A 49 -0.42 -15.63 -3.77
CA LEU A 49 -1.40 -14.55 -3.81
C LEU A 49 -1.99 -14.26 -2.42
N GLU A 50 -2.37 -15.29 -1.67
CA GLU A 50 -2.93 -15.14 -0.32
C GLU A 50 -1.91 -14.55 0.66
N LYS A 51 -0.69 -15.06 0.60
CA LYS A 51 0.42 -14.56 1.44
C LYS A 51 0.73 -13.10 1.12
N TYR A 52 0.67 -12.73 -0.16
CA TYR A 52 0.91 -11.37 -0.59
C TYR A 52 -0.22 -10.42 -0.20
N GLN A 53 -1.48 -10.83 -0.32
CA GLN A 53 -2.62 -10.07 0.23
C GLN A 53 -2.42 -9.78 1.72
N ALA A 54 -2.06 -10.80 2.51
CA ALA A 54 -1.79 -10.64 3.94
C ALA A 54 -0.60 -9.70 4.20
N TYR A 55 0.44 -9.74 3.36
CA TYR A 55 1.57 -8.81 3.42
C TYR A 55 1.13 -7.36 3.16
N VAL A 56 0.43 -7.10 2.04
CA VAL A 56 -0.08 -5.77 1.68
C VAL A 56 -0.96 -5.20 2.79
N HIS A 57 -1.85 -6.02 3.36
CA HIS A 57 -2.68 -5.64 4.50
C HIS A 57 -1.85 -5.24 5.74
N LYS A 58 -0.80 -5.99 6.07
CA LYS A 58 0.11 -5.67 7.18
C LYS A 58 0.89 -4.37 6.94
N ILE A 59 1.36 -4.14 5.71
CA ILE A 59 2.06 -2.90 5.36
C ILE A 59 1.11 -1.71 5.44
N ALA A 60 -0.13 -1.82 4.94
CA ALA A 60 -1.13 -0.76 5.05
C ALA A 60 -1.36 -0.35 6.52
N LYS A 61 -1.46 -1.32 7.42
CA LYS A 61 -1.55 -1.07 8.87
C LYS A 61 -0.31 -0.37 9.44
N LYS A 62 0.90 -0.75 9.01
CA LYS A 62 2.15 -0.09 9.43
C LYS A 62 2.21 1.38 8.98
N PHE A 63 1.68 1.69 7.80
CA PHE A 63 1.56 3.05 7.28
C PHE A 63 0.40 3.85 7.92
N GLN A 64 -0.34 3.24 8.85
CA GLN A 64 -1.53 3.82 9.50
C GLN A 64 -2.62 4.18 8.51
N PHE A 65 -2.71 3.44 7.40
CA PHE A 65 -3.79 3.60 6.45
C PHE A 65 -5.02 2.83 6.91
N PRO A 66 -6.22 3.42 6.86
CA PRO A 66 -7.44 2.72 7.22
C PRO A 66 -7.70 1.64 6.17
N VAL A 67 -7.75 0.37 6.55
CA VAL A 67 -8.20 -0.70 5.66
C VAL A 67 -9.71 -0.80 5.78
N VAL A 68 -10.42 -0.58 4.68
CA VAL A 68 -11.88 -0.64 4.63
C VAL A 68 -12.34 -2.09 4.57
N ASP A 69 -11.73 -2.87 3.66
CA ASP A 69 -12.13 -4.24 3.43
C ASP A 69 -11.01 -5.02 2.72
N SER A 70 -11.06 -6.35 2.81
CA SER A 70 -10.18 -7.25 2.07
C SER A 70 -10.91 -8.55 1.75
N TYR A 71 -11.12 -8.81 0.46
CA TYR A 71 -11.95 -9.91 0.00
C TYR A 71 -11.37 -10.60 -1.24
N ALA A 72 -11.87 -11.80 -1.51
CA ALA A 72 -11.59 -12.56 -2.71
C ALA A 72 -12.63 -12.26 -3.80
N VAL A 73 -12.19 -12.22 -5.05
CA VAL A 73 -13.06 -12.15 -6.22
C VAL A 73 -13.12 -13.54 -6.87
N ALA A 74 -14.27 -13.86 -7.47
CA ALA A 74 -14.46 -15.14 -8.16
C ALA A 74 -13.38 -15.35 -9.22
N ALA A 75 -12.78 -16.55 -9.22
CA ALA A 75 -11.70 -16.89 -10.14
C ALA A 75 -12.22 -16.93 -11.58
N GLN A 76 -11.40 -16.44 -12.51
CA GLN A 76 -11.68 -16.50 -13.94
C GLN A 76 -10.92 -17.67 -14.54
N THR A 77 -11.62 -18.69 -15.03
CA THR A 77 -11.01 -19.83 -15.71
C THR A 77 -11.07 -19.61 -17.21
N SER A 78 -9.90 -19.44 -17.84
CA SER A 78 -9.75 -19.41 -19.29
C SER A 78 -9.26 -20.77 -19.79
N ARG A 79 -9.63 -21.12 -21.02
CA ARG A 79 -9.21 -22.37 -21.66
C ARG A 79 -8.27 -22.06 -22.80
N ALA A 80 -7.02 -22.54 -22.70
CA ALA A 80 -6.08 -22.53 -23.80
C ALA A 80 -6.17 -23.86 -24.52
N THR A 81 -6.35 -23.84 -25.84
CA THR A 81 -6.41 -25.04 -26.68
C THR A 81 -5.28 -25.02 -27.70
N THR A 82 -4.48 -26.08 -27.71
CA THR A 82 -3.44 -26.30 -28.72
C THR A 82 -4.01 -27.14 -29.84
N PHE A 83 -3.67 -26.81 -31.09
CA PHE A 83 -4.06 -27.57 -32.27
C PHE A 83 -2.87 -28.36 -32.81
N LYS A 84 -3.16 -29.50 -33.43
CA LYS A 84 -2.12 -30.28 -34.11
C LYS A 84 -1.50 -29.47 -35.25
N PRO A 85 -0.20 -29.64 -35.53
CA PRO A 85 0.45 -28.97 -36.66
C PRO A 85 -0.35 -29.23 -37.95
N GLN A 86 -0.66 -28.14 -38.67
CA GLN A 86 -1.40 -28.18 -39.95
C GLN A 86 -2.79 -28.83 -39.87
N SER A 87 -3.45 -28.81 -38.70
CA SER A 87 -4.79 -29.37 -38.53
C SER A 87 -5.67 -28.46 -37.66
N THR A 88 -6.98 -28.59 -37.82
CA THR A 88 -8.00 -27.97 -36.94
C THR A 88 -8.39 -28.89 -35.78
N ILE A 89 -7.79 -30.07 -35.70
CA ILE A 89 -8.01 -31.02 -34.61
C ILE A 89 -7.34 -30.49 -33.35
N VAL A 90 -8.13 -30.36 -32.28
CA VAL A 90 -7.65 -30.00 -30.94
C VAL A 90 -6.74 -31.11 -30.44
N ASP A 91 -5.54 -30.75 -30.01
CA ASP A 91 -4.54 -31.66 -29.47
C ASP A 91 -4.64 -31.74 -27.95
N GLU A 92 -4.55 -30.58 -27.30
CA GLU A 92 -4.59 -30.47 -25.85
C GLU A 92 -5.40 -29.23 -25.43
N SER A 93 -6.04 -29.31 -24.28
CA SER A 93 -6.68 -28.14 -23.67
C SER A 93 -6.29 -27.99 -22.21
N ILE A 94 -5.75 -26.83 -21.86
CA ILE A 94 -5.30 -26.51 -20.52
C ILE A 94 -6.24 -25.45 -19.93
N GLY A 95 -6.75 -25.71 -18.72
CA GLY A 95 -7.52 -24.74 -17.95
C GLY A 95 -6.59 -23.85 -17.13
N LEU A 96 -6.58 -22.55 -17.42
CA LEU A 96 -5.83 -21.55 -16.67
C LEU A 96 -6.78 -20.82 -15.75
N SER A 97 -6.64 -21.02 -14.44
CA SER A 97 -7.42 -20.28 -13.45
C SER A 97 -6.65 -19.03 -13.02
N GLN A 98 -7.31 -17.88 -13.05
CA GLN A 98 -6.78 -16.61 -12.55
C GLN A 98 -7.55 -16.23 -11.28
N TYR A 99 -6.82 -16.21 -10.17
CA TYR A 99 -7.34 -15.79 -8.87
C TYR A 99 -7.11 -14.30 -8.67
N GLU A 100 -8.05 -13.67 -7.97
CA GLU A 100 -7.97 -12.25 -7.69
C GLU A 100 -8.31 -11.96 -6.22
N ARG A 101 -7.46 -11.14 -5.59
CA ARG A 101 -7.64 -10.61 -4.24
C ARG A 101 -7.65 -9.10 -4.27
N VAL A 102 -8.56 -8.50 -3.50
CA VAL A 102 -8.71 -7.05 -3.43
C VAL A 102 -8.49 -6.59 -2.00
N VAL A 103 -7.66 -5.57 -1.83
CA VAL A 103 -7.48 -4.84 -0.58
C VAL A 103 -7.96 -3.42 -0.78
N ARG A 104 -8.98 -3.01 -0.03
CA ARG A 104 -9.55 -1.66 -0.08
C ARG A 104 -8.96 -0.83 1.04
N VAL A 105 -8.27 0.24 0.68
CA VAL A 105 -7.64 1.17 1.62
C VAL A 105 -8.38 2.50 1.52
N GLY A 106 -8.73 3.07 2.66
CA GLY A 106 -9.51 4.30 2.80
C GLY A 106 -8.68 5.55 2.47
N PRO A 107 -9.09 6.75 2.91
CA PRO A 107 -8.48 7.97 2.41
C PRO A 107 -7.02 8.14 2.86
N ILE A 108 -6.11 8.11 1.88
CA ILE A 108 -4.65 8.15 2.09
C ILE A 108 -4.11 9.55 1.77
N PRO A 109 -3.23 10.14 2.60
CA PRO A 109 -2.53 11.38 2.26
C PRO A 109 -1.55 11.17 1.10
N ALA A 110 -1.57 12.07 0.11
CA ALA A 110 -0.84 11.93 -1.15
C ALA A 110 0.68 11.61 -1.02
N PRO A 111 1.46 12.22 -0.12
CA PRO A 111 2.90 11.96 -0.03
C PRO A 111 3.23 10.54 0.45
N ARG A 112 2.39 9.94 1.32
CA ARG A 112 2.64 8.60 1.87
C ARG A 112 2.22 7.49 0.92
N LEU A 113 1.28 7.77 0.01
CA LEU A 113 0.80 6.81 -0.97
C LEU A 113 1.93 6.33 -1.89
N GLN A 114 2.76 7.25 -2.39
CA GLN A 114 3.85 6.91 -3.30
C GLN A 114 4.84 5.92 -2.67
N LEU A 115 5.25 6.17 -1.43
CA LEU A 115 6.16 5.28 -0.70
C LEU A 115 5.54 3.90 -0.47
N PHE A 116 4.25 3.85 -0.15
CA PHE A 116 3.52 2.60 0.02
C PHE A 116 3.44 1.79 -1.27
N LEU A 117 3.13 2.41 -2.40
CA LEU A 117 3.10 1.75 -3.71
C LEU A 117 4.48 1.24 -4.12
N GLN A 118 5.54 2.01 -3.88
CA GLN A 118 6.91 1.56 -4.12
C GLN A 118 7.27 0.34 -3.27
N MET A 119 6.90 0.32 -1.99
CA MET A 119 7.17 -0.81 -1.11
C MET A 119 6.43 -2.08 -1.57
N ILE A 120 5.16 -1.96 -1.98
CA ILE A 120 4.38 -3.08 -2.54
C ILE A 120 5.08 -3.61 -3.80
N ARG A 121 5.39 -2.74 -4.76
CA ARG A 121 6.06 -3.13 -6.02
C ARG A 121 7.41 -3.80 -5.79
N ALA A 122 8.20 -3.29 -4.84
CA ALA A 122 9.52 -3.85 -4.52
C ALA A 122 9.45 -5.27 -3.91
N HIS A 123 8.34 -5.62 -3.26
CA HIS A 123 8.14 -6.93 -2.63
C HIS A 123 7.17 -7.81 -3.43
N ASN A 124 6.91 -7.50 -4.70
CA ASN A 124 5.99 -8.27 -5.52
C ASN A 124 6.55 -9.68 -5.77
N PRO A 125 5.84 -10.76 -5.37
CA PRO A 125 6.29 -12.11 -5.61
C PRO A 125 6.14 -12.49 -7.09
N ILE A 126 6.86 -13.53 -7.48
CA ILE A 126 6.81 -14.08 -8.84
C ILE A 126 5.39 -14.60 -9.11
N GLY A 127 4.85 -14.29 -10.29
CA GLY A 127 3.53 -14.76 -10.72
C GLY A 127 2.34 -14.03 -10.11
N VAL A 128 2.58 -12.89 -9.45
CA VAL A 128 1.53 -11.95 -9.00
C VAL A 128 1.68 -10.61 -9.70
N THR A 129 0.56 -10.01 -10.07
CA THR A 129 0.46 -8.69 -10.74
C THR A 129 -0.47 -7.76 -10.00
#